data_AF-A0ABD0SEK2-F1
#
_entry.id   AF-A0ABD0SEK2-F1
#
_cell.length_a   1.000
_cell.length_b   1.000
_cell.length_c   1.000
_cell.angle_alpha   90.00
_cell.angle_beta   90.00
_cell.angle_gamma   90.00
#
_symmetry.space_group_name_H-M   'P 1'
#
loop_
_entity.id
_entity.type
_entity.pdbx_description
1 polymer ?
#
loop_
_entity_poly.entity_id
_entity_poly.type
_entity_poly.pdbx_seq_one_letter_code
_entity_poly.pdbx_strand_id
1 'polypeptide(L)' 'MKFFYALTLLLLLFSMMTMASADCMCTDEYIPVCGTDGKTYSNRCRMSCAGAKLTNNGECAKDSK' A
#
# COMPACT_ATOMS: atom_id res chain seq x y z
N MET A 1 -7.15 29.09 29.75
CA MET A 1 -6.69 27.76 30.22
C MET A 1 -7.36 26.61 29.48
N LYS A 2 -8.69 26.43 29.54
CA LYS A 2 -9.42 25.37 28.81
C LYS A 2 -9.29 25.41 27.27
N PHE A 3 -9.18 26.61 26.70
CA PHE A 3 -8.98 26.79 25.25
C PHE A 3 -7.62 26.29 24.75
N PHE A 4 -6.57 26.44 25.56
CA PHE A 4 -5.24 25.92 25.24
C PHE A 4 -5.23 24.39 25.26
N TYR A 5 -5.91 23.77 26.22
CA TYR A 5 -6.08 22.31 26.28
C TYR A 5 -6.88 21.76 25.09
N ALA A 6 -7.89 22.48 24.61
CA ALA A 6 -8.64 22.10 23.42
C ALA A 6 -7.77 22.15 22.15
N LEU A 7 -6.93 23.19 22.01
CA LEU A 7 -6.02 23.34 20.88
C LEU A 7 -4.91 22.28 20.89
N THR A 8 -4.35 21.95 22.06
CA THR A 8 -3.34 20.89 22.18
C THR A 8 -3.92 19.51 21.92
N LEU A 9 -5.14 19.21 22.39
CA LEU A 9 -5.86 17.96 22.06
C LEU A 9 -6.15 17.85 20.55
N LEU A 10 -6.58 18.93 19.90
CA LEU A 10 -6.86 18.95 18.47
C LEU A 10 -5.59 18.67 17.63
N LEU A 11 -4.45 19.23 18.04
CA LEU A 11 -3.15 19.02 17.39
C LEU A 11 -2.59 17.61 17.63
N LEU A 12 -2.81 17.02 18.81
CA LEU A 12 -2.41 15.64 19.12
C LEU A 12 -3.27 14.59 18.40
N LEU A 13 -4.54 14.88 18.14
CA LEU A 13 -5.40 14.01 17.32
C LEU A 13 -5.02 14.09 15.83
N PHE A 14 -4.51 15.24 15.37
CA PHE A 14 -4.06 15.43 13.99
C PHE A 14 -2.73 14.70 13.69
N SER A 15 -1.85 14.54 14.69
CA SER A 15 -0.56 13.84 14.50
C SER A 15 -0.70 12.32 14.38
N MET A 16 -1.73 11.70 14.99
CA MET A 16 -1.98 10.26 14.90
C MET A 16 -2.45 9.79 13.51
N MET A 17 -2.86 10.72 12.65
CA MET A 17 -3.29 10.41 11.28
C MET A 17 -2.11 10.27 10.31
N THR A 18 -0.89 10.61 10.74
CA THR A 18 0.29 10.58 9.87
C THR A 18 0.87 9.16 9.77
N MET A 19 0.36 8.45 8.76
CA MET A 19 1.12 7.53 7.91
C MET A 19 1.71 6.29 8.57
N ALA A 20 0.85 5.30 8.83
CA ALA A 20 1.24 3.90 8.65
C ALA A 20 1.38 3.58 7.14
N SER A 21 2.34 4.20 6.45
CA SER A 21 2.85 3.59 5.23
C SER A 21 3.71 2.42 5.69
N ALA A 22 3.12 1.23 5.74
CA ALA A 22 3.89 0.00 5.88
C ALA A 22 4.75 -0.12 4.62
N ASP A 23 5.94 0.48 4.65
CA ASP A 23 6.91 0.31 3.60
C ASP A 23 7.34 -1.15 3.65
N CYS A 24 6.80 -1.93 2.73
CA CYS A 24 7.08 -3.35 2.73
C CYS A 24 8.52 -3.59 2.33
N MET A 25 9.22 -4.34 3.19
CA MET A 25 10.56 -4.83 2.95
C MET A 25 10.53 -5.88 1.83
N CYS A 26 10.53 -5.39 0.60
CA CYS A 26 10.61 -6.17 -0.61
C CYS A 26 11.83 -5.71 -1.39
N THR A 27 12.52 -6.64 -2.00
CA THR A 27 13.55 -6.36 -3.00
C THR A 27 12.91 -5.79 -4.26
N ASP A 28 13.70 -5.10 -5.07
CA ASP A 28 13.24 -4.43 -6.30
C ASP A 28 13.47 -5.29 -7.55
N GLU A 29 13.63 -6.60 -7.40
CA GLU A 29 13.65 -7.52 -8.53
C GLU A 29 12.33 -7.47 -9.28
N TYR A 30 12.44 -7.46 -10.60
CA TYR A 30 11.29 -7.42 -11.49
C TYR A 30 10.99 -8.83 -12.01
N ILE A 31 10.08 -9.50 -11.32
CA ILE A 31 9.52 -10.82 -11.65
C ILE A 31 7.99 -10.67 -11.56
N PRO A 32 7.36 -10.11 -12.61
CA PRO A 32 6.00 -9.59 -12.50
C PRO A 32 4.97 -10.70 -12.24
N VAL A 33 3.92 -10.34 -11.50
CA VAL A 33 2.77 -11.19 -11.20
C VAL A 33 1.46 -10.41 -11.34
N CYS A 34 0.40 -11.08 -11.76
CA CYS A 34 -0.93 -10.50 -11.83
C CYS A 34 -1.74 -10.84 -10.58
N GLY A 35 -2.31 -9.81 -9.94
CA GLY A 35 -3.18 -9.95 -8.78
C GLY A 35 -4.64 -10.23 -9.15
N THR A 36 -5.42 -10.73 -8.18
CA THR A 36 -6.89 -10.90 -8.32
C THR A 36 -7.63 -9.57 -8.44
N ASP A 37 -6.96 -8.47 -8.15
CA ASP A 37 -7.44 -7.10 -8.35
C ASP A 37 -7.12 -6.55 -9.75
N GLY A 38 -6.58 -7.38 -10.64
CA GLY A 38 -6.23 -7.01 -12.02
C GLY A 38 -4.98 -6.13 -12.12
N LYS A 39 -4.22 -5.95 -11.04
CA LYS A 39 -2.98 -5.16 -11.04
C LYS A 39 -1.76 -6.05 -11.26
N THR A 40 -0.82 -5.53 -12.04
CA THR A 40 0.52 -6.12 -12.14
C THR A 40 1.38 -5.60 -11.01
N TYR A 41 1.97 -6.52 -10.25
CA TYR A 41 2.95 -6.22 -9.22
C TYR A 41 4.35 -6.60 -9.71
N SER A 42 5.36 -5.79 -9.38
CA SER A 42 6.75 -6.01 -9.81
C SER A 42 7.32 -7.36 -9.34
N ASN A 43 6.86 -7.84 -8.18
CA ASN A 43 7.15 -9.16 -7.67
C ASN A 43 6.07 -9.63 -6.68
N ARG A 44 6.16 -10.90 -6.29
CA ARG A 44 5.23 -11.54 -5.34
C ARG A 44 5.24 -10.88 -3.96
N CYS A 45 6.39 -10.37 -3.51
CA CYS A 45 6.46 -9.67 -2.21
C CYS A 45 5.60 -8.40 -2.23
N ARG A 46 5.74 -7.57 -3.26
CA ARG A 46 4.93 -6.35 -3.44
C ARG A 46 3.44 -6.66 -3.62
N MET A 47 3.08 -7.77 -4.26
CA MET A 47 1.68 -8.25 -4.33
C MET A 47 1.12 -8.59 -2.94
N SER A 48 1.85 -9.40 -2.17
CA SER A 48 1.44 -9.80 -0.82
C SER A 48 1.35 -8.61 0.13
N CYS A 49 2.27 -7.66 0.01
CA CYS A 49 2.26 -6.40 0.75
C CYS A 49 0.96 -5.61 0.53
N ALA A 50 0.48 -5.57 -0.72
CA ALA A 50 -0.76 -4.91 -1.06
C ALA A 50 -2.02 -5.73 -0.68
N GLY A 51 -1.86 -6.92 -0.08
CA GLY A 51 -2.96 -7.80 0.29
C GLY A 51 -3.66 -8.48 -0.89
N ALA A 52 -3.05 -8.45 -2.08
CA ALA A 52 -3.61 -9.10 -3.27
C ALA A 52 -3.26 -10.60 -3.31
N LYS A 53 -4.12 -11.39 -3.96
CA LYS A 53 -3.87 -12.81 -4.24
C LYS A 53 -3.37 -12.99 -5.66
N LEU A 54 -2.64 -14.07 -5.91
CA LEU A 54 -2.12 -14.38 -7.25
C LEU A 54 -3.25 -14.84 -8.18
N THR A 55 -3.32 -14.24 -9.36
CA THR A 55 -4.10 -14.74 -10.50
C THR A 55 -3.21 -15.59 -11.42
N ASN A 56 -2.15 -15.00 -11.95
CA ASN A 56 -1.17 -15.67 -12.82
C ASN A 56 0.24 -15.12 -12.63
N ASN A 57 1.23 -15.94 -12.97
CA ASN A 57 2.60 -15.47 -13.13
C ASN A 57 2.69 -14.60 -14.39
N GLY A 58 3.57 -13.60 -14.39
CA GLY A 58 3.66 -12.59 -15.44
C GLY A 58 2.72 -11.40 -15.20
N GLU A 59 2.79 -10.42 -16.10
CA GLU A 59 1.90 -9.26 -16.04
C GLU A 59 0.43 -9.65 -16.26
N CYS A 60 -0.48 -8.79 -15.83
CA CYS A 60 -1.88 -8.92 -16.24
C CYS A 60 -2.00 -8.67 -17.74
N ALA A 61 -2.91 -9.40 -18.40
CA ALA A 61 -3.22 -9.15 -19.79
C ALA A 61 -3.67 -7.69 -19.94
N LYS A 62 -2.93 -6.90 -20.71
CA LYS A 62 -3.42 -5.59 -21.14
C LYS A 62 -4.35 -5.88 -22.30
N ASP A 63 -5.65 -5.65 -22.09
CA ASP A 63 -6.64 -5.76 -23.15
C ASP A 63 -6.11 -4.99 -24.36
N SER A 64 -5.67 -5.72 -25.37
CA SER A 64 -5.08 -5.18 -26.58
C SER A 64 -6.25 -4.67 -27.40
N LYS A 65 -6.61 -3.41 -27.17
CA LYS A 65 -7.64 -2.71 -27.94
C LYS A 65 -7.04 -2.11 -29.20
#